data_AF-A0A9Q3Q7S4-F1
#
_entry.id   AF-A0A9Q3Q7S4-F1
#
_cell.length_a   1.000
_cell.length_b   1.000
_cell.length_c   1.000
_cell.angle_alpha   90.00
_cell.angle_beta   90.00
_cell.angle_gamma   90.00
#
_symmetry.space_group_name_H-M   'P 1'
#
loop_
_entity.id
_entity.type
_entity.pdbx_description
1 polymer ?
#
loop_
_entity_poly.entity_id
_entity_poly.type
_entity_poly.pdbx_seq_one_letter_code
_entity_poly.pdbx_strand_id
1 'polypeptide(L)'
;MKSEKAEAELDSLRMKEGEHVSLYIADFRSLVSRIGDLGERALIHHFSNGFPSRILDQLASHPSRIDSLQDLMDITLELDTRYHERQN
;
A
#
# COMPACT_ATOMS: atom_id res chain seq x y z
N MET A 1 -13.80 -15.98 -13.27
CA MET A 1 -13.09 -15.30 -14.38
C MET A 1 -12.78 -13.83 -14.16
N LYS A 2 -13.70 -12.93 -13.73
CA LYS A 2 -13.34 -11.52 -13.47
C LYS A 2 -12.54 -11.29 -12.16
N SER A 3 -12.79 -12.10 -11.13
CA SER A 3 -12.09 -12.04 -9.83
C SER A 3 -10.66 -12.57 -9.90
N GLU A 4 -10.43 -13.73 -10.54
CA GLU A 4 -9.10 -14.37 -10.66
C GLU A 4 -8.04 -13.45 -11.29
N LYS A 5 -8.43 -12.65 -12.30
CA LYS A 5 -7.51 -11.67 -12.92
C LYS A 5 -7.19 -10.52 -11.97
N ALA A 6 -8.17 -10.04 -11.20
CA ALA A 6 -7.98 -8.95 -10.27
C ALA A 6 -7.15 -9.38 -9.06
N GLU A 7 -7.33 -10.62 -8.57
CA GLU A 7 -6.50 -11.23 -7.53
C GLU A 7 -5.05 -11.38 -7.99
N ALA A 8 -4.81 -11.88 -9.21
CA ALA A 8 -3.46 -11.95 -9.77
C ALA A 8 -2.82 -10.56 -9.98
N GLU A 9 -3.62 -9.57 -10.42
CA GLU A 9 -3.19 -8.16 -10.50
C GLU A 9 -2.80 -7.63 -9.12
N LEU A 10 -3.59 -7.91 -8.07
CA LEU A 10 -3.32 -7.52 -6.69
C LEU A 10 -2.03 -8.17 -6.15
N ASP A 11 -1.82 -9.46 -6.42
CA ASP A 11 -0.60 -10.19 -6.02
C ASP A 11 0.67 -9.64 -6.67
N SER A 12 0.53 -9.14 -7.90
CA SER A 12 1.61 -8.54 -8.67
C SER A 12 1.78 -7.03 -8.44
N LEU A 13 0.84 -6.38 -7.74
CA LEU A 13 0.85 -4.94 -7.54
C LEU A 13 2.07 -4.55 -6.72
N ARG A 14 2.94 -3.72 -7.31
CA ARG A 14 4.12 -3.15 -6.66
C ARG A 14 4.14 -1.65 -6.92
N MET A 15 4.41 -0.88 -5.88
CA MET A 15 4.73 0.53 -5.98
C MET A 15 6.12 0.67 -6.62
N LYS A 16 6.26 1.56 -7.59
CA LYS A 16 7.54 1.80 -8.26
C LYS A 16 8.45 2.68 -7.40
N GLU A 17 9.76 2.55 -7.58
CA GLU A 17 10.71 3.43 -6.90
C GLU A 17 10.51 4.88 -7.38
N GLY A 18 10.38 5.82 -6.42
CA GLY A 18 10.11 7.23 -6.68
C GLY A 18 8.66 7.57 -7.06
N GLU A 19 7.77 6.59 -7.14
CA GLU A 19 6.32 6.83 -7.27
C GLU A 19 5.76 7.38 -5.96
N HIS A 20 4.65 8.12 -6.04
CA HIS A 20 3.91 8.58 -4.87
C HIS A 20 3.00 7.47 -4.33
N VAL A 21 2.97 7.30 -3.01
CA VAL A 21 2.11 6.30 -2.34
C VAL A 21 0.63 6.50 -2.67
N SER A 22 0.19 7.74 -2.93
CA SER A 22 -1.19 8.06 -3.29
C SER A 22 -1.67 7.36 -4.58
N LEU A 23 -0.78 7.21 -5.57
CA LEU A 23 -1.08 6.50 -6.82
C LEU A 23 -1.23 4.99 -6.55
N TYR A 24 -0.29 4.42 -5.79
CA TYR A 24 -0.35 3.01 -5.39
C TYR A 24 -1.62 2.69 -4.58
N ILE A 25 -2.03 3.57 -3.65
CA ILE A 25 -3.29 3.42 -2.90
C ILE A 25 -4.51 3.42 -3.83
N ALA A 26 -4.53 4.30 -4.84
CA ALA A 26 -5.64 4.38 -5.79
C ALA A 26 -5.76 3.08 -6.61
N ASP A 27 -4.65 2.55 -7.12
CA ASP A 27 -4.61 1.29 -7.86
C ASP A 27 -5.02 0.10 -6.98
N PHE A 28 -4.50 0.04 -5.75
CA PHE A 28 -4.86 -0.98 -4.77
C PHE A 28 -6.37 -0.99 -4.47
N ARG A 29 -6.96 0.19 -4.16
CA ARG A 29 -8.39 0.31 -3.88
C ARG A 29 -9.25 -0.07 -5.09
N SER A 30 -8.82 0.28 -6.29
CA SER A 30 -9.47 -0.11 -7.54
C SER A 30 -9.50 -1.64 -7.69
N LEU A 31 -8.39 -2.32 -7.44
CA LEU A 31 -8.31 -3.78 -7.50
C LEU A 31 -9.17 -4.46 -6.42
N VAL A 32 -9.08 -4.01 -5.17
CA VAL A 32 -9.88 -4.55 -4.07
C VAL A 32 -11.38 -4.42 -4.36
N SER A 33 -11.82 -3.28 -4.91
CA SER A 33 -13.23 -3.08 -5.29
C SER A 33 -13.74 -4.07 -6.34
N ARG A 34 -12.83 -4.59 -7.20
CA ARG A 34 -13.15 -5.57 -8.25
C ARG A 34 -13.16 -7.01 -7.73
N ILE A 35 -12.41 -7.30 -6.67
CA ILE A 35 -12.34 -8.63 -6.05
C ILE A 35 -13.52 -8.83 -5.11
N GLY A 36 -13.85 -7.82 -4.30
CA GLY A 36 -14.92 -7.88 -3.30
C GLY A 36 -14.40 -8.20 -1.91
N ASP A 37 -14.93 -9.26 -1.29
CA ASP A 37 -14.82 -9.53 0.15
C ASP A 37 -13.48 -10.19 0.52
N LEU A 38 -12.44 -9.36 0.64
CA LEU A 38 -11.13 -9.73 1.22
C LEU A 38 -11.10 -9.29 2.69
N GLY A 39 -10.75 -10.21 3.58
CA GLY A 39 -10.58 -9.88 5.00
C GLY A 39 -9.46 -8.86 5.21
N GLU A 40 -9.62 -7.98 6.22
CA GLU A 40 -8.69 -6.87 6.49
C GLU A 40 -7.23 -7.33 6.66
N ARG A 41 -7.00 -8.47 7.31
CA ARG A 41 -5.65 -9.05 7.45
C ARG A 41 -5.01 -9.39 6.11
N ALA A 42 -5.80 -9.89 5.16
CA ALA A 42 -5.31 -10.18 3.81
C ALA A 42 -5.00 -8.86 3.09
N LEU A 43 -5.85 -7.85 3.22
CA LEU A 43 -5.63 -6.52 2.63
C LEU A 43 -4.34 -5.88 3.16
N ILE A 44 -4.11 -5.89 4.47
CA ILE A 44 -2.87 -5.38 5.09
C ILE A 44 -1.65 -6.12 4.52
N HIS A 45 -1.72 -7.44 4.40
CA HIS A 45 -0.63 -8.24 3.85
C HIS A 45 -0.34 -7.90 2.39
N HIS A 46 -1.36 -7.87 1.51
CA HIS A 46 -1.15 -7.50 0.10
C HIS A 46 -0.63 -6.07 -0.03
N PHE A 47 -1.19 -5.13 0.73
CA PHE A 47 -0.79 -3.72 0.67
C PHE A 47 0.67 -3.56 1.09
N SER A 48 1.11 -4.23 2.15
CA SER A 48 2.48 -4.16 2.67
C SER A 48 3.51 -4.80 1.72
N ASN A 49 3.13 -5.90 1.06
CA ASN A 49 4.01 -6.61 0.13
C ASN A 49 4.33 -5.81 -1.15
N GLY A 50 3.55 -4.78 -1.44
CA GLY A 50 3.77 -3.95 -2.61
C GLY A 50 4.75 -2.80 -2.42
N PHE A 51 5.25 -2.57 -1.21
CA PHE A 51 6.09 -1.41 -0.92
C PHE A 51 7.56 -1.59 -1.32
N PRO A 52 8.22 -0.49 -1.75
CA PRO A 52 9.68 -0.46 -1.88
C PRO A 52 10.35 -0.49 -0.50
N SER A 53 11.63 -0.89 -0.46
CA SER A 53 12.40 -0.97 0.78
C SER A 53 12.41 0.35 1.56
N ARG A 54 12.46 1.49 0.86
CA ARG A 54 12.40 2.84 1.46
C ARG A 54 11.20 3.01 2.39
N ILE A 55 10.01 2.60 1.94
CA ILE A 55 8.78 2.73 2.74
C ILE A 55 8.79 1.71 3.88
N LEU A 56 9.23 0.47 3.63
CA LEU A 56 9.32 -0.58 4.65
C LEU A 56 10.27 -0.22 5.79
N ASP A 57 11.45 0.33 5.48
CA ASP A 57 12.43 0.77 6.47
C ASP A 57 11.89 1.91 7.33
N GLN A 58 11.21 2.88 6.71
CA GLN A 58 10.57 3.97 7.43
C GLN A 58 9.42 3.50 8.31
N LEU A 59 8.60 2.56 7.81
CA LEU A 59 7.53 1.94 8.59
C LEU A 59 8.05 1.22 9.82
N ALA A 60 9.12 0.43 9.66
CA ALA A 60 9.73 -0.32 10.77
C ALA A 60 10.26 0.61 11.88
N SER A 61 10.69 1.82 11.50
CA SER A 61 11.13 2.86 12.45
C SER A 61 10.00 3.74 12.99
N HIS A 62 8.78 3.61 12.46
CA HIS A 62 7.68 4.49 12.80
C HIS A 62 7.07 4.09 14.17
N PRO A 63 6.90 5.02 15.12
CA PRO A 63 6.50 4.69 16.49
C PRO A 63 5.01 4.33 16.64
N SER A 64 4.19 4.62 15.63
CA SER A 64 2.75 4.42 15.67
C SER A 64 2.37 2.95 15.47
N ARG A 65 1.36 2.51 16.21
CA ARG A 65 0.78 1.18 16.05
C ARG A 65 -0.12 1.16 14.81
N ILE A 66 0.05 0.14 13.97
CA ILE A 66 -0.80 -0.09 12.78
C ILE A 66 -1.87 -1.11 13.18
N ASP A 67 -3.08 -0.64 13.48
CA ASP A 67 -4.19 -1.49 13.92
C ASP A 67 -5.23 -1.77 12.84
N SER A 68 -5.23 -0.98 11.76
CA SER A 68 -6.12 -1.13 10.62
C SER A 68 -5.41 -0.91 9.29
N LEU A 69 -6.07 -1.31 8.19
CA LEU A 69 -5.60 -0.99 6.84
C LEU A 69 -5.55 0.54 6.61
N GLN A 70 -6.49 1.28 7.20
CA GLN A 70 -6.56 2.72 7.04
C GLN A 70 -5.38 3.41 7.74
N ASP A 71 -5.02 2.98 8.95
CA ASP A 71 -3.84 3.50 9.66
C ASP A 71 -2.56 3.26 8.84
N LEU A 72 -2.44 2.09 8.23
CA LEU A 72 -1.32 1.74 7.36
C LEU A 72 -1.26 2.68 6.14
N MET A 73 -2.39 2.97 5.49
CA MET A 73 -2.46 3.90 4.37
C MET A 73 -2.08 5.33 4.78
N ASP A 74 -2.54 5.79 5.95
CA ASP A 74 -2.29 7.14 6.41
C ASP A 74 -0.81 7.34 6.81
N ILE A 75 -0.22 6.38 7.54
CA ILE A 75 1.20 6.41 7.91
C ILE A 75 2.09 6.37 6.67
N THR A 76 1.78 5.50 5.69
CA THR A 76 2.58 5.39 4.47
C THR A 76 2.51 6.65 3.62
N LEU A 77 1.33 7.31 3.56
CA LEU A 77 1.16 8.58 2.87
C LEU A 77 1.93 9.73 3.55
N GLU A 78 1.93 9.78 4.88
CA GLU A 78 2.71 10.75 5.66
C GLU A 78 4.22 10.60 5.40
N LEU A 79 4.71 9.36 5.47
CA LEU A 79 6.13 9.04 5.23
C LEU A 79 6.57 9.42 3.82
N ASP A 80 5.75 9.13 2.83
CA ASP A 80 6.02 9.47 1.44
C ASP A 80 6.02 10.98 1.21
N THR A 81 5.03 11.70 1.74
CA THR A 81 4.97 13.16 1.68
C THR A 81 6.24 13.80 2.23
N ARG A 82 6.66 13.38 3.44
CA ARG A 82 7.90 13.84 4.08
C ARG A 82 9.16 13.47 3.31
N TYR A 83 9.15 12.38 2.54
CA TYR A 83 10.28 12.02 1.69
C TYR A 83 10.39 12.99 0.52
N HIS A 84 9.29 13.23 -0.20
CA HIS A 84 9.27 14.12 -1.35
C HIS A 84 9.53 15.58 -0.97
N GLU A 85 9.05 16.05 0.18
CA GLU A 85 9.38 17.39 0.70
C GLU A 85 10.88 17.59 0.96
N ARG A 86 11.62 16.53 1.34
CA ARG A 86 13.07 16.63 1.58
C ARG A 86 13.91 16.56 0.30
N GLN A 87 13.33 16.11 -0.81
CA GLN A 87 14.02 16.03 -2.11
C GLN A 87 13.82 17.29 -2.95
N ASN A 88 12.87 18.16 -2.58
CA ASN A 88 12.63 19.48 -3.16
C ASN A 88 13.47 20.57 -2.48
#